data_AF-A0A8T4WPN5-F1
#
_entry.id   AF-A0A8T4WPN5-F1
#
_cell.length_a   1.000
_cell.length_b   1.000
_cell.length_c   1.000
_cell.angle_alpha   90.00
_cell.angle_beta   90.00
_cell.angle_gamma   90.00
#
_symmetry.space_group_name_H-M   'P 1'
#
loop_
_entity.id
_entity.type
_entity.pdbx_description
1 polymer ?
#
loop_
_entity_poly.entity_id
_entity_poly.type
_entity_poly.pdbx_seq_one_letter_code
_entity_poly.pdbx_strand_id
1 'polypeptide(L)'
;MSKESDIEEALIQRLESGRTIFGFGHRVYETVDPRAKYIHKLLRDRCEKTSLEWLFETICRIADIAPCLINEIKGVEVYPDVDFYNAAF
;
A
#
# COMPACT_ATOMS: atom_id res chain seq x y z
N MET A 1 10.72 19.48 3.17
CA MET A 1 10.63 18.04 3.46
C MET A 1 9.47 17.53 2.64
N SER A 2 9.75 16.73 1.62
CA SER A 2 8.73 16.22 0.71
C SER A 2 7.95 15.13 1.44
N LYS A 3 6.60 15.14 1.38
CA LYS A 3 5.70 14.12 1.99
C LYS A 3 6.09 12.67 1.70
N GLU A 4 6.86 12.47 0.63
CA GLU A 4 7.36 11.18 0.17
C GLU A 4 8.40 10.58 1.13
N SER A 5 9.36 11.39 1.59
CA SER A 5 10.37 10.98 2.56
C SER A 5 9.75 10.58 3.91
N ASP A 6 8.67 11.25 4.32
CA ASP A 6 8.00 10.95 5.59
C ASP A 6 7.30 9.58 5.58
N ILE A 7 6.73 9.16 4.44
CA ILE A 7 6.07 7.85 4.30
C ILE A 7 7.10 6.74 4.32
N GLU A 8 8.17 6.90 3.54
CA GLU A 8 9.24 5.91 3.43
C GLU A 8 9.92 5.68 4.78
N GLU A 9 10.31 6.75 5.49
CA GLU A 9 10.89 6.67 6.83
C GLU A 9 9.95 5.95 7.82
N ALA A 10 8.65 6.25 7.79
CA ALA A 10 7.68 5.58 8.66
C ALA A 10 7.55 4.08 8.38
N LEU A 11 7.60 3.68 7.09
CA LEU A 11 7.56 2.28 6.69
C LEU A 11 8.85 1.54 7.10
N ILE A 12 10.02 2.16 6.88
CA ILE A 12 11.33 1.61 7.28
C ILE A 12 11.36 1.39 8.80
N GLN A 13 11.07 2.43 9.59
CA GLN A 13 11.07 2.33 11.06
C GLN A 13 10.15 1.21 11.55
N ARG A 14 8.99 1.05 10.91
CA ARG A 14 8.05 -0.02 11.24
C ARG A 14 8.64 -1.40 10.91
N LEU A 15 9.26 -1.58 9.75
CA LEU A 15 9.87 -2.84 9.33
C LEU A 15 11.07 -3.21 10.19
N GLU A 16 11.94 -2.26 10.49
CA GLU A 16 13.12 -2.43 11.37
C GLU A 16 12.71 -2.79 12.80
N SER A 17 11.56 -2.29 13.28
CA SER A 17 11.00 -2.70 14.58
C SER A 17 10.45 -4.14 14.61
N GLY A 18 10.63 -4.92 13.54
CA GLY A 18 10.15 -6.30 13.39
C GLY A 18 8.66 -6.41 13.09
N ARG A 19 7.94 -5.29 12.95
CA ARG A 19 6.51 -5.27 12.65
C ARG A 19 6.25 -5.55 11.18
N THR A 20 5.05 -6.03 10.87
CA THR A 20 4.57 -6.21 9.49
C THR A 20 3.79 -4.97 9.02
N ILE A 21 3.77 -4.78 7.70
CA ILE A 21 2.88 -3.84 7.04
C ILE A 21 1.63 -4.64 6.65
N PHE A 22 0.48 -4.28 7.22
CA PHE A 22 -0.78 -4.98 6.98
C PHE A 22 -1.31 -4.68 5.58
N GLY A 23 -2.03 -5.64 4.99
CA GLY A 23 -2.56 -5.54 3.64
C GLY A 23 -1.54 -5.81 2.53
N PHE A 24 -0.34 -6.28 2.89
CA PHE A 24 0.70 -6.67 1.94
C PHE A 24 1.04 -8.15 2.11
N GLY A 25 0.87 -8.90 1.02
CA GLY A 25 1.15 -10.33 0.93
C GLY A 25 -0.12 -11.18 0.99
N HIS A 26 -0.23 -12.12 0.06
CA HIS A 26 -1.33 -13.08 0.03
C HIS A 26 -0.75 -14.50 -0.04
N ARG A 27 -1.21 -15.41 0.82
CA ARG A 27 -0.69 -16.80 0.89
C ARG A 27 -0.94 -17.64 -0.38
N VAL A 28 -1.68 -17.11 -1.34
CA VAL A 28 -2.24 -17.85 -2.48
C VAL A 28 -1.98 -17.12 -3.78
N TYR A 29 -2.14 -15.79 -3.79
CA TYR A 29 -1.81 -15.00 -4.96
C TYR A 29 -0.35 -14.58 -4.93
N GLU A 30 0.44 -15.13 -5.84
CA GLU A 30 1.79 -14.67 -6.19
C GLU A 30 1.76 -13.37 -7.01
N THR A 31 0.56 -12.91 -7.41
CA THR A 31 0.33 -11.72 -8.24
C THR A 31 -0.79 -10.85 -7.68
N VAL A 32 -1.03 -9.67 -8.26
CA VAL A 32 -2.09 -8.74 -7.82
C VAL A 32 -3.49 -9.39 -7.85
N ASP A 33 -4.17 -9.42 -6.69
CA ASP A 33 -5.53 -9.93 -6.53
C ASP A 33 -6.52 -9.16 -7.44
N PRO A 34 -7.35 -9.84 -8.26
CA PRO A 34 -8.34 -9.17 -9.11
C PRO A 34 -9.34 -8.33 -8.31
N ARG A 35 -9.63 -8.69 -7.06
CA ARG A 35 -10.50 -7.91 -6.15
C ARG A 35 -9.83 -6.61 -5.73
N ALA A 36 -8.52 -6.66 -5.46
CA ALA A 36 -7.74 -5.46 -5.14
C ALA A 36 -7.78 -4.46 -6.31
N LYS A 37 -7.66 -4.94 -7.55
CA LYS A 37 -7.81 -4.08 -8.75
C LYS A 37 -9.18 -3.41 -8.83
N TYR A 38 -10.25 -4.15 -8.52
CA TYR A 38 -11.61 -3.61 -8.54
C TYR A 38 -11.83 -2.54 -7.47
N ILE A 39 -11.44 -2.82 -6.21
CA ILE A 39 -11.58 -1.85 -5.12
C ILE A 39 -10.70 -0.61 -5.37
N HIS A 40 -9.49 -0.79 -5.87
CA HIS A 40 -8.62 0.34 -6.25
C HIS A 40 -9.30 1.28 -7.25
N LYS A 41 -10.01 0.72 -8.25
CA LYS A 41 -10.77 1.54 -9.20
C LYS A 41 -11.93 2.26 -8.52
N LEU A 42 -12.71 1.57 -7.69
CA LEU A 42 -13.82 2.20 -6.95
C LEU A 42 -13.34 3.31 -6.02
N LEU A 43 -12.20 3.11 -5.36
CA LEU A 43 -11.58 4.10 -4.50
C LEU A 43 -11.15 5.34 -5.29
N ARG A 44 -10.55 5.14 -6.48
CA ARG A 44 -10.24 6.24 -7.40
C ARG A 44 -11.48 7.04 -7.74
N ASP A 45 -12.52 6.36 -8.23
CA ASP A 45 -13.77 7.00 -8.68
C ASP A 45 -14.45 7.78 -7.55
N ARG A 46 -14.30 7.33 -6.30
CA ARG A 46 -14.83 8.00 -5.10
C ARG A 46 -14.00 9.20 -4.66
N CYS A 47 -12.69 9.13 -4.77
CA CYS A 47 -11.79 10.18 -4.29
C CYS A 47 -11.59 11.28 -5.33
N GLU A 48 -11.65 10.96 -6.63
CA GLU A 48 -11.46 11.92 -7.72
C GLU A 48 -12.47 13.07 -7.62
N LYS A 49 -11.99 14.31 -7.78
CA LYS A 49 -12.76 15.57 -7.70
C LYS A 49 -13.42 15.81 -6.35
N THR A 50 -12.93 15.17 -5.29
CA THR A 50 -13.36 15.41 -3.92
C THR A 50 -12.21 15.94 -3.07
N SER A 51 -12.50 16.34 -1.84
CA SER A 51 -11.45 16.69 -0.86
C SER A 51 -10.60 15.50 -0.42
N LEU A 52 -10.87 14.28 -0.92
CA LEU A 52 -10.17 13.04 -0.57
C LEU A 52 -9.15 12.61 -1.63
N GLU A 53 -8.86 13.42 -2.66
CA GLU A 53 -7.82 13.09 -3.66
C GLU A 53 -6.47 12.77 -3.01
N TRP A 54 -6.08 13.54 -1.98
CA TRP A 54 -4.84 13.32 -1.24
C TRP A 54 -4.77 11.93 -0.57
N LEU A 55 -5.92 11.37 -0.18
CA LEU A 55 -6.00 10.05 0.45
C LEU A 55 -5.67 8.98 -0.59
N PHE A 56 -6.30 9.06 -1.76
CA PHE A 56 -6.03 8.13 -2.86
C PHE A 56 -4.57 8.19 -3.33
N GLU A 57 -4.00 9.40 -3.45
CA GLU A 57 -2.58 9.57 -3.78
C GLU A 57 -1.66 8.93 -2.73
N THR A 58 -1.96 9.13 -1.44
CA THR A 58 -1.20 8.52 -0.34
C THR A 58 -1.23 7.00 -0.42
N ILE A 59 -2.39 6.42 -0.69
CA ILE A 59 -2.57 4.96 -0.77
C ILE A 59 -1.82 4.38 -1.96
N CYS A 60 -1.88 5.02 -3.12
CA CYS A 60 -1.12 4.59 -4.29
C CYS A 60 0.39 4.61 -3.99
N ARG A 61 0.88 5.68 -3.34
CA ARG A 61 2.30 5.79 -2.96
C ARG A 61 2.73 4.68 -2.01
N ILE A 62 1.92 4.38 -0.98
CA ILE A 62 2.22 3.27 -0.06
C ILE A 62 2.21 1.94 -0.81
N ALA A 63 1.27 1.73 -1.74
CA ALA A 63 1.20 0.52 -2.56
C ALA A 63 2.44 0.32 -3.45
N ASP A 64 3.07 1.41 -3.89
CA ASP A 64 4.28 1.36 -4.74
C ASP A 64 5.56 1.17 -3.91
N ILE A 65 5.68 1.86 -2.77
CA ILE A 65 6.92 1.87 -1.97
C ILE A 65 7.02 0.65 -1.04
N ALA A 66 5.92 0.25 -0.39
CA ALA A 66 5.95 -0.80 0.63
C ALA A 66 6.45 -2.16 0.11
N PRO A 67 6.05 -2.64 -1.09
CA PRO A 67 6.58 -3.89 -1.65
C PRO A 67 8.11 -3.88 -1.80
N CYS A 68 8.68 -2.77 -2.29
CA CYS A 68 10.12 -2.60 -2.46
C CYS A 68 10.84 -2.67 -1.12
N LEU A 69 10.39 -1.89 -0.14
CA LEU A 69 11.00 -1.88 1.21
C LEU A 69 10.89 -3.23 1.92
N ILE A 70 9.75 -3.93 1.78
CA ILE A 70 9.58 -5.26 2.38
C ILE A 70 10.53 -6.26 1.73
N ASN A 71 10.72 -6.19 0.41
CA ASN A 71 11.68 -7.02 -0.29
C ASN A 71 13.11 -6.72 0.16
N GLU A 72 13.51 -5.45 0.21
CA GLU A 72 14.86 -5.03 0.61
C GLU A 72 15.20 -5.41 2.06
N ILE A 73 14.26 -5.23 3.00
CA ILE A 73 14.51 -5.43 4.43
C ILE A 73 14.30 -6.90 4.85
N LYS A 74 13.28 -7.57 4.30
CA LYS A 74 12.87 -8.92 4.73
C LYS A 74 13.14 -10.01 3.70
N GLY A 75 13.51 -9.66 2.47
CA GLY A 75 13.75 -10.63 1.40
C GLY A 75 12.49 -11.33 0.89
N VAL A 76 11.31 -10.73 1.10
CA VAL A 76 10.02 -11.33 0.71
C VAL A 76 9.33 -10.42 -0.30
N GLU A 77 8.93 -11.01 -1.42
CA GLU A 77 8.11 -10.33 -2.41
C GLU A 77 6.63 -10.37 -1.99
N VAL A 78 6.02 -9.20 -1.89
CA VAL A 78 4.62 -9.05 -1.46
C VAL A 78 3.91 -8.04 -2.35
N TYR A 79 2.60 -8.20 -2.45
CA TYR A 79 1.75 -7.33 -3.23
C TYR A 79 0.59 -6.82 -2.37
N PRO A 80 0.07 -5.61 -2.64
CA PRO A 80 -1.11 -5.10 -1.95
C PRO A 80 -2.31 -6.01 -2.23
N ASP A 81 -3.01 -6.40 -1.17
CA ASP A 81 -4.18 -7.25 -1.23
C ASP A 81 -5.48 -6.44 -1.19
N VAL A 82 -6.61 -7.15 -1.15
CA VAL A 82 -7.93 -6.54 -1.07
C VAL A 82 -8.13 -5.76 0.24
N ASP A 83 -7.55 -6.22 1.35
CA ASP A 83 -7.73 -5.62 2.68
C ASP A 83 -7.03 -4.26 2.76
N PHE A 84 -5.89 -4.11 2.08
CA PHE A 84 -5.19 -2.83 1.94
C PHE A 84 -6.09 -1.74 1.34
N TYR A 85 -6.68 -1.99 0.18
CA TYR A 85 -7.53 -1.01 -0.48
C TYR A 85 -8.88 -0.85 0.21
N ASN A 86 -9.41 -1.91 0.83
CA ASN A 86 -10.68 -1.86 1.55
C ASN A 86 -10.60 -1.02 2.84
N ALA A 87 -9.44 -0.99 3.52
CA ALA A 87 -9.25 -0.18 4.71
C ALA A 87 -9.37 1.34 4.44
N ALA A 88 -9.21 1.75 3.20
CA ALA A 88 -9.29 3.14 2.77
C ALA A 88 -10.62 3.53 2.09
N PHE A 89 -11.44 2.54 1.78
CA PHE A 89 -12.78 2.76 1.22
C PHE A 89 -13.71 3.25 2.33
#